data_AF-A0A8S4S4I6-F1
#
_entry.id   AF-A0A8S4S4I6-F1
#
_cell.length_a   1.000
_cell.length_b   1.000
_cell.length_c   1.000
_cell.angle_alpha   90.00
_cell.angle_beta   90.00
_cell.angle_gamma   90.00
#
_symmetry.space_group_name_H-M   'P 1'
#
loop_
_entity.id
_entity.type
_entity.pdbx_description
1 polymer ?
#
loop_
_entity_poly.entity_id
_entity_poly.type
_entity_poly.pdbx_seq_one_letter_code
_entity_poly.pdbx_strand_id
1 'polypeptide(L)'
;MNGTVLKVICLTSALVFISNVSADTALIVKELQVRKELEFALIDLLNGIMRSEVITCITILSDTVYLGVFEGTLFKRTITVPFVMIVVEESEDLLSPNYDTLESLRQSRKDGCNVYVIILANGLQVARLLKFGDRYRILDTRAKYIMLHDIRLFHSKLHYIWKRIVNVIFLKYHKTIKGNVRAWFDLSTVPFPNPIKGIFISRRVDIWRNGKFHYGRDLFADKTADLSNEVLNVVYYDHVPSVIVIKSNESSKVGGVEIEVSK
;
A
#
# COMPACT_ATOMS: atom_id res chain seq x y z
N MET A 1 -6.27 88.15 36.85
CA MET A 1 -6.71 87.32 35.71
C MET A 1 -5.54 86.43 35.30
N ASN A 2 -5.85 85.18 34.90
CA ASN A 2 -4.96 84.07 34.55
C ASN A 2 -4.54 83.23 35.76
N GLY A 3 -5.08 82.04 36.03
CA GLY A 3 -5.77 81.08 35.17
C GLY A 3 -4.95 79.79 35.14
N THR A 4 -5.17 78.92 36.14
CA THR A 4 -4.55 77.61 36.34
C THR A 4 -4.91 76.66 35.20
N VAL A 5 -3.90 76.03 34.59
CA VAL A 5 -4.09 75.00 33.56
C VAL A 5 -4.08 73.63 34.24
N LEU A 6 -5.26 73.00 34.32
CA LEU A 6 -5.45 71.62 34.74
C LEU A 6 -5.27 70.70 33.52
N LYS A 7 -4.19 69.92 33.45
CA LYS A 7 -4.02 68.88 32.42
C LYS A 7 -4.73 67.60 32.87
N VAL A 8 -5.88 67.32 32.26
CA VAL A 8 -6.59 66.05 32.38
C VAL A 8 -5.90 65.04 31.45
N ILE A 9 -5.28 64.01 32.02
CA ILE A 9 -4.74 62.87 31.28
C ILE A 9 -5.88 61.85 31.15
N CYS A 10 -6.36 61.68 29.91
CA CYS A 10 -7.38 60.71 29.56
C CYS A 10 -6.72 59.33 29.47
N LEU A 11 -6.98 58.45 30.44
CA LEU A 11 -6.64 57.03 30.39
C LEU A 11 -7.65 56.33 29.47
N THR A 12 -7.32 56.20 28.19
CA THR A 12 -8.06 55.31 27.30
C THR A 12 -7.65 53.87 27.57
N SER A 13 -8.59 53.11 28.13
CA SER A 13 -8.53 51.67 28.31
C SER A 13 -8.32 50.96 26.97
N ALA A 14 -7.11 50.43 26.74
CA ALA A 14 -6.86 49.46 25.69
C ALA A 14 -7.53 48.14 26.07
N LEU A 15 -8.73 47.89 25.54
CA LEU A 15 -9.35 46.57 25.51
C LEU A 15 -8.47 45.67 24.63
N VAL A 16 -7.57 44.92 25.26
CA VAL A 16 -6.87 43.79 24.65
C VAL A 16 -7.93 42.71 24.44
N PHE A 17 -8.45 42.63 23.21
CA PHE A 17 -9.17 41.45 22.75
C PHE A 17 -8.18 40.29 22.70
N ILE A 18 -8.16 39.46 23.73
CA ILE A 18 -7.59 38.12 23.68
C ILE A 18 -8.53 37.30 22.82
N SER A 19 -8.26 37.25 21.52
CA SER A 19 -8.89 36.28 20.63
C SER A 19 -8.39 34.89 21.05
N ASN A 20 -9.30 34.09 21.62
CA ASN A 20 -9.06 32.68 21.89
C ASN A 20 -8.71 31.96 20.58
N VAL A 21 -7.44 31.57 20.42
CA VAL A 21 -6.98 30.63 19.40
C VAL A 21 -7.50 29.23 19.78
N SER A 22 -8.77 28.98 19.51
CA SER A 22 -9.45 27.69 19.71
C SER A 22 -9.62 26.91 18.39
N ALA A 23 -8.73 27.13 17.43
CA ALA A 23 -8.69 26.38 16.19
C ALA A 23 -7.30 25.73 16.06
N ASP A 24 -7.25 24.40 16.29
CA ASP A 24 -6.38 23.41 15.62
C ASP A 24 -6.20 22.11 16.40
N THR A 25 -6.46 22.09 17.72
CA THR A 25 -6.29 20.89 18.54
C THR A 25 -7.18 19.72 18.09
N ALA A 26 -8.40 20.00 17.65
CA ALA A 26 -9.34 18.98 17.19
C ALA A 26 -8.94 18.32 15.85
N LEU A 27 -8.17 18.99 15.00
CA LEU A 27 -7.66 18.41 13.75
C LEU A 27 -6.46 17.51 14.04
N ILE A 28 -5.53 17.99 14.86
CA ILE A 28 -4.34 17.25 15.30
C ILE A 28 -4.74 15.96 16.04
N VAL A 29 -5.69 16.04 16.98
CA VAL A 29 -6.20 14.86 17.71
C VAL A 29 -6.85 13.85 16.76
N LYS A 30 -7.57 14.32 15.73
CA LYS A 30 -8.17 13.43 14.72
C LYS A 30 -7.11 12.73 13.89
N GLU A 31 -6.07 13.44 13.47
CA GLU A 31 -4.98 12.87 12.68
C GLU A 31 -4.20 11.82 13.49
N LEU A 32 -3.89 12.12 14.75
CA LEU A 32 -3.27 11.17 15.69
C LEU A 32 -4.12 9.91 15.89
N GLN A 33 -5.43 10.05 16.00
CA GLN A 33 -6.33 8.89 16.13
C GLN A 33 -6.29 8.03 14.86
N VAL A 34 -6.26 8.63 13.67
CA VAL A 34 -6.17 7.88 12.41
C VAL A 34 -4.87 7.07 12.33
N ARG A 35 -3.74 7.66 12.75
CA ARG A 35 -2.45 6.97 12.78
C ARG A 35 -2.49 5.75 13.71
N LYS A 36 -3.06 5.88 14.91
CA LYS A 36 -3.22 4.76 15.86
C LYS A 36 -4.12 3.66 15.33
N GLU A 37 -5.24 4.02 14.70
CA GLU A 37 -6.17 3.02 14.15
C GLU A 37 -5.54 2.29 12.96
N LEU A 38 -4.76 2.98 12.12
CA LEU A 38 -3.98 2.35 11.06
C LEU A 38 -2.91 1.41 11.61
N GLU A 39 -2.21 1.81 12.67
CA GLU A 39 -1.24 0.96 13.36
C GLU A 39 -1.90 -0.34 13.85
N PHE A 40 -3.03 -0.27 14.55
CA PHE A 40 -3.75 -1.47 15.00
C PHE A 40 -4.23 -2.33 13.84
N ALA A 41 -4.73 -1.73 12.76
CA ALA A 41 -5.11 -2.46 11.56
C ALA A 41 -3.92 -3.20 10.95
N LEU A 42 -2.74 -2.57 10.86
CA LEU A 42 -1.51 -3.22 10.39
C LEU A 42 -1.05 -4.35 11.31
N ILE A 43 -1.13 -4.18 12.62
CA ILE A 43 -0.79 -5.23 13.59
C ILE A 43 -1.69 -6.45 13.39
N ASP A 44 -3.01 -6.25 13.28
CA ASP A 44 -3.96 -7.34 13.08
C ASP A 44 -3.76 -8.03 11.72
N LEU A 45 -3.46 -7.26 10.67
CA LEU A 45 -3.10 -7.78 9.35
C LEU A 45 -1.86 -8.67 9.40
N LEU A 46 -0.76 -8.14 9.94
CA LEU A 46 0.52 -8.84 10.00
C LEU A 46 0.42 -10.10 10.86
N ASN A 47 -0.25 -10.02 12.01
CA ASN A 47 -0.51 -11.17 12.87
C ASN A 47 -1.39 -12.22 12.17
N GLY A 48 -2.34 -11.80 11.33
CA GLY A 48 -3.13 -12.70 10.50
C GLY A 48 -2.25 -13.50 9.54
N ILE A 49 -1.38 -12.82 8.79
CA ILE A 49 -0.46 -13.45 7.84
C ILE A 49 0.52 -14.40 8.54
N MET A 50 1.06 -13.99 9.69
CA MET A 50 2.03 -14.79 10.46
C MET A 50 1.44 -16.11 10.98
N ARG A 51 0.12 -16.18 11.16
CA ARG A 51 -0.57 -17.39 11.64
C ARG A 51 -0.88 -18.37 10.53
N SER A 52 -1.16 -17.88 9.33
CA SER A 52 -1.55 -18.71 8.20
C SER A 52 -0.36 -19.20 7.38
N GLU A 53 0.74 -18.45 7.35
CA GLU A 53 1.82 -18.67 6.40
C GLU A 53 3.22 -18.43 6.98
N VAL A 54 4.22 -19.04 6.32
CA VAL A 54 5.63 -18.85 6.68
C VAL A 54 6.12 -17.51 6.13
N ILE A 55 6.45 -16.59 7.04
CA ILE A 55 7.04 -15.28 6.72
C ILE A 55 8.54 -15.34 6.96
N THR A 56 9.32 -14.92 5.97
CA THR A 56 10.79 -14.84 6.06
C THR A 56 11.23 -13.52 6.69
N CYS A 57 10.79 -12.41 6.11
CA CYS A 57 11.01 -11.06 6.60
C CYS A 57 9.99 -10.08 6.01
N ILE A 58 9.82 -8.95 6.70
CA ILE A 58 8.89 -7.89 6.32
C ILE A 58 9.69 -6.66 5.89
N THR A 59 9.41 -6.16 4.69
CA THR A 59 9.97 -4.90 4.19
C THR A 59 8.95 -3.80 4.34
N ILE A 60 9.29 -2.76 5.11
CA ILE A 60 8.45 -1.60 5.34
C ILE A 60 9.03 -0.44 4.55
N LEU A 61 8.23 0.15 3.65
CA LEU A 61 8.50 1.45 3.05
C LEU A 61 7.52 2.46 3.61
N SER A 62 8.04 3.51 4.24
CA SER A 62 7.23 4.60 4.76
C SER A 62 7.85 5.96 4.49
N ASP A 63 7.05 7.01 4.53
CA ASP A 63 7.53 8.39 4.51
C ASP A 63 7.53 8.98 5.92
N THR A 64 8.00 10.21 6.04
CA THR A 64 8.03 10.94 7.31
C THR A 64 6.63 11.19 7.90
N VAL A 65 5.58 11.16 7.07
CA VAL A 65 4.18 11.38 7.48
C VAL A 65 3.64 10.17 8.24
N TYR A 66 3.88 8.96 7.71
CA TYR A 66 3.39 7.72 8.28
C TYR A 66 4.41 6.97 9.14
N LEU A 67 5.64 7.49 9.30
CA LEU A 67 6.66 6.89 10.15
C LEU A 67 6.15 6.58 11.57
N GLY A 68 5.32 7.47 12.14
CA GLY A 68 4.70 7.28 13.46
C GLY A 68 3.70 6.12 13.57
N VAL A 69 3.27 5.53 12.45
CA VAL A 69 2.47 4.30 12.45
C VAL A 69 3.33 3.09 12.82
N PHE A 70 4.63 3.16 12.56
CA PHE A 70 5.60 2.11 12.86
C PHE A 70 6.34 2.38 14.17
N GLU A 71 5.64 2.91 15.17
CA GLU A 71 6.18 3.08 16.51
C GLU A 71 6.34 1.74 17.24
N GLY A 72 7.02 1.75 18.39
CA GLY A 72 7.46 0.54 19.09
C GLY A 72 6.35 -0.45 19.47
N THR A 73 5.09 -0.04 19.51
CA THR A 73 3.93 -0.92 19.75
C THR A 73 3.72 -1.94 18.65
N LEU A 74 3.94 -1.57 17.38
CA LEU A 74 3.92 -2.51 16.26
C LEU A 74 4.99 -3.59 16.46
N PHE A 75 6.25 -3.18 16.59
CA PHE A 75 7.37 -4.12 16.75
C PHE A 75 7.26 -5.00 17.97
N LYS A 76 6.78 -4.48 19.11
CA LYS A 76 6.55 -5.27 20.33
C LYS A 76 5.50 -6.36 20.15
N ARG A 77 4.54 -6.16 19.24
CA ARG A 77 3.46 -7.10 18.99
C ARG A 77 3.72 -8.04 17.81
N THR A 78 4.75 -7.78 16.99
CA THR A 78 5.10 -8.53 15.78
C THR A 78 6.54 -9.06 15.79
N ILE A 79 7.11 -9.31 16.98
CA ILE A 79 8.56 -9.65 17.22
C ILE A 79 9.05 -10.90 16.46
N THR A 80 8.16 -11.74 15.95
CA THR A 80 8.50 -13.08 15.45
C THR A 80 9.30 -13.10 14.15
N VAL A 81 9.42 -11.98 13.42
CA VAL A 81 10.13 -11.91 12.14
C VAL A 81 10.99 -10.65 12.04
N PRO A 82 12.10 -10.69 11.27
CA PRO A 82 12.93 -9.52 11.05
C PRO A 82 12.25 -8.50 10.11
N PHE A 83 12.53 -7.22 10.36
CA PHE A 83 12.01 -6.09 9.61
C PHE A 83 13.14 -5.33 8.91
N VAL A 84 12.93 -4.99 7.63
CA VAL A 84 13.75 -4.04 6.89
C VAL A 84 12.92 -2.78 6.70
N MET A 85 13.23 -1.72 7.45
CA MET A 85 12.53 -0.44 7.33
C MET A 85 13.31 0.52 6.45
N ILE A 86 12.61 1.08 5.47
CA ILE A 86 13.13 2.04 4.51
C ILE A 86 12.26 3.29 4.62
N VAL A 87 12.88 4.40 5.03
CA VAL A 87 12.19 5.69 5.15
C VAL A 87 12.52 6.52 3.91
N VAL A 88 11.50 6.82 3.13
CA VAL A 88 11.61 7.58 1.89
C VAL A 88 11.40 9.06 2.19
N GLU A 89 12.28 9.90 1.66
CA GLU A 89 12.14 11.35 1.77
C GLU A 89 11.05 11.87 0.82
N GLU A 90 10.35 12.93 1.23
CA GLU A 90 9.30 13.54 0.38
C GLU A 90 9.85 14.04 -0.97
N SER A 91 11.12 14.47 -0.99
CA SER A 91 11.78 14.97 -2.20
C SER A 91 12.31 13.87 -3.14
N GLU A 92 12.35 12.62 -2.68
CA GLU A 92 12.94 11.51 -3.45
C GLU A 92 12.04 11.09 -4.61
N ASP A 93 12.64 10.88 -5.79
CA ASP A 93 11.96 10.29 -6.95
C ASP A 93 12.13 8.77 -6.97
N LEU A 94 11.08 8.03 -6.59
CA LEU A 94 11.11 6.57 -6.62
C LEU A 94 11.08 5.95 -8.04
N LEU A 95 11.07 6.76 -9.11
CA LEU A 95 11.38 6.28 -10.46
C LEU A 95 12.89 6.13 -10.69
N SER A 96 13.70 6.76 -9.86
CA SER A 96 15.15 6.65 -9.81
C SER A 96 15.59 6.85 -8.35
N PRO A 97 15.28 5.87 -7.47
CA PRO A 97 15.54 6.01 -6.03
C PRO A 97 17.01 6.28 -5.76
N ASN A 98 17.29 6.93 -4.63
CA ASN A 98 18.65 7.17 -4.18
C ASN A 98 19.36 5.84 -3.87
N TYR A 99 20.67 5.91 -3.64
CA TYR A 99 21.48 4.71 -3.40
C TYR A 99 21.00 3.93 -2.18
N ASP A 100 20.68 4.62 -1.08
CA ASP A 100 20.31 3.98 0.19
C ASP A 100 18.97 3.23 0.10
N THR A 101 17.94 3.85 -0.48
CA THR A 101 16.64 3.25 -0.77
C THR A 101 16.81 2.07 -1.72
N LEU A 102 17.60 2.23 -2.78
CA LEU A 102 17.82 1.19 -3.78
C LEU A 102 18.54 -0.03 -3.21
N GLU A 103 19.64 0.17 -2.49
CA GLU A 103 20.40 -0.92 -1.88
C GLU A 103 19.60 -1.62 -0.79
N SER A 104 18.83 -0.88 0.01
CA SER A 104 17.96 -1.48 1.02
C SER A 104 16.88 -2.37 0.39
N LEU A 105 16.27 -1.93 -0.73
CA LEU A 105 15.32 -2.74 -1.50
C LEU A 105 15.98 -3.97 -2.11
N ARG A 106 17.19 -3.83 -2.67
CA ARG A 106 17.95 -4.95 -3.23
C ARG A 106 18.31 -5.98 -2.16
N GLN A 107 18.73 -5.52 -1.00
CA GLN A 107 19.12 -6.38 0.12
C GLN A 107 17.90 -7.12 0.67
N SER A 108 16.77 -6.43 0.90
CA SER A 108 15.50 -7.06 1.29
C SER A 108 15.08 -8.17 0.32
N ARG A 109 15.16 -7.91 -0.99
CA ARG A 109 14.86 -8.92 -2.00
C ARG A 109 15.84 -10.09 -1.97
N LYS A 110 17.14 -9.81 -1.81
CA LYS A 110 18.19 -10.83 -1.73
C LYS A 110 18.01 -11.74 -0.52
N ASP A 111 17.59 -11.18 0.61
CA ASP A 111 17.28 -11.90 1.83
C ASP A 111 15.93 -12.65 1.75
N GLY A 112 15.19 -12.47 0.66
CA GLY A 112 13.99 -13.22 0.36
C GLY A 112 12.76 -12.75 1.14
N CYS A 113 12.65 -11.45 1.46
CA CYS A 113 11.46 -10.91 2.11
C CYS A 113 10.22 -11.13 1.25
N ASN A 114 9.25 -11.84 1.82
CA ASN A 114 8.01 -12.24 1.14
C ASN A 114 6.79 -11.40 1.55
N VAL A 115 6.99 -10.34 2.35
CA VAL A 115 5.96 -9.36 2.71
C VAL A 115 6.50 -7.93 2.56
N TYR A 116 5.74 -7.09 1.85
CA TYR A 116 6.02 -5.68 1.64
C TYR A 116 4.87 -4.84 2.18
N VAL A 117 5.17 -3.90 3.07
CA VAL A 117 4.24 -2.92 3.62
C VAL A 117 4.65 -1.55 3.10
N ILE A 118 3.91 -0.99 2.14
CA ILE A 118 4.23 0.28 1.48
C ILE A 118 3.18 1.32 1.88
N ILE A 119 3.52 2.16 2.85
CA ILE A 119 2.65 3.19 3.41
C ILE A 119 3.30 4.56 3.15
N LEU A 120 3.03 5.09 1.96
CA LEU A 120 3.43 6.45 1.53
C LEU A 120 2.17 7.29 1.30
N ALA A 121 2.18 8.54 1.76
CA ALA A 121 1.12 9.52 1.54
C ALA A 121 0.97 9.87 0.06
N ASN A 122 2.07 9.85 -0.70
CA ASN A 122 2.06 10.15 -2.12
C ASN A 122 1.92 8.88 -2.97
N GLY A 123 0.69 8.57 -3.40
CA GLY A 123 0.42 7.46 -4.31
C GLY A 123 1.12 7.57 -5.68
N LEU A 124 1.54 8.77 -6.11
CA LEU A 124 2.34 8.91 -7.33
C LEU A 124 3.77 8.39 -7.13
N GLN A 125 4.37 8.61 -5.95
CA GLN A 125 5.67 8.02 -5.60
C GLN A 125 5.55 6.48 -5.56
N VAL A 126 4.49 5.94 -4.96
CA VAL A 126 4.23 4.48 -4.98
C VAL A 126 4.11 3.97 -6.42
N ALA A 127 3.37 4.66 -7.29
CA ALA A 127 3.25 4.28 -8.70
C ALA A 127 4.61 4.26 -9.43
N ARG A 128 5.49 5.23 -9.12
CA ARG A 128 6.84 5.34 -9.70
C ARG A 128 7.75 4.22 -9.18
N LEU A 129 7.71 3.95 -7.87
CA LEU A 129 8.38 2.82 -7.25
C LEU A 129 7.99 1.49 -7.91
N LEU A 130 6.69 1.26 -8.11
CA LEU A 130 6.21 0.01 -8.70
C LEU A 130 6.68 -0.15 -10.15
N LYS A 131 6.69 0.93 -10.94
CA LYS A 131 7.25 0.92 -12.30
C LYS A 131 8.75 0.64 -12.31
N PHE A 132 9.49 1.27 -11.41
CA PHE A 132 10.91 1.02 -11.25
C PHE A 132 11.17 -0.42 -10.83
N GLY A 133 10.40 -0.91 -9.85
CA GLY A 133 10.44 -2.28 -9.36
C GLY A 133 10.13 -3.32 -10.41
N ASP A 134 9.14 -3.06 -11.27
CA ASP A 134 8.81 -3.92 -12.40
C ASP A 134 9.94 -3.98 -13.44
N ARG A 135 10.49 -2.81 -13.81
CA ARG A 135 11.55 -2.67 -14.81
C ARG A 135 12.86 -3.34 -14.38
N TYR A 136 13.31 -3.08 -13.17
CA TYR A 136 14.59 -3.59 -12.64
C TYR A 136 14.44 -4.85 -11.79
N ARG A 137 13.20 -5.36 -11.71
CA ARG A 137 12.82 -6.55 -10.93
C ARG A 137 13.17 -6.44 -9.44
N ILE A 138 13.38 -5.26 -8.85
CA ILE A 138 13.82 -5.14 -7.45
C ILE A 138 12.73 -5.50 -6.41
N LEU A 139 11.48 -5.66 -6.85
CA LEU A 139 10.36 -6.10 -6.01
C LEU A 139 9.95 -7.53 -6.41
N ASP A 140 9.69 -8.39 -5.43
CA ASP A 140 9.21 -9.74 -5.69
C ASP A 140 7.71 -9.74 -5.99
N THR A 141 7.30 -10.12 -7.20
CA THR A 141 5.89 -10.14 -7.61
C THR A 141 5.06 -11.21 -6.91
N ARG A 142 5.70 -12.23 -6.31
CA ARG A 142 5.03 -13.32 -5.57
C ARG A 142 4.81 -12.99 -4.08
N ALA A 143 5.48 -11.97 -3.59
CA ALA A 143 5.34 -11.51 -2.22
C ALA A 143 3.94 -10.93 -1.94
N LYS A 144 3.61 -10.81 -0.66
CA LYS A 144 2.38 -10.18 -0.20
C LYS A 144 2.59 -8.69 -0.01
N TYR A 145 1.69 -7.89 -0.55
CA TYR A 145 1.76 -6.44 -0.47
C TYR A 145 0.61 -5.89 0.37
N ILE A 146 0.93 -4.95 1.25
CA ILE A 146 -0.04 -4.12 1.95
C ILE A 146 0.25 -2.68 1.55
N MET A 147 -0.74 -1.98 1.00
CA MET A 147 -0.59 -0.61 0.53
C MET A 147 -1.77 0.25 0.93
N LEU A 148 -1.59 1.56 1.00
CA LEU A 148 -2.72 2.49 1.05
C LEU A 148 -3.49 2.48 -0.27
N HIS A 149 -4.81 2.54 -0.19
CA HIS A 149 -5.65 2.66 -1.37
C HIS A 149 -5.53 4.08 -1.95
N ASP A 150 -4.98 4.18 -3.17
CA ASP A 150 -4.92 5.42 -3.93
C ASP A 150 -5.42 5.21 -5.35
N ILE A 151 -6.36 6.03 -5.81
CA ILE A 151 -6.96 5.94 -7.15
C ILE A 151 -5.93 6.08 -8.29
N ARG A 152 -4.81 6.77 -8.04
CA ARG A 152 -3.72 6.97 -9.01
C ARG A 152 -3.02 5.65 -9.34
N LEU A 153 -3.01 4.70 -8.41
CA LEU A 153 -2.49 3.34 -8.62
C LEU A 153 -3.32 2.55 -9.63
N PHE A 154 -4.59 2.90 -9.81
CA PHE A 154 -5.55 2.17 -10.64
C PHE A 154 -5.66 2.70 -12.07
N HIS A 155 -4.81 3.66 -12.43
CA HIS A 155 -4.75 4.19 -13.79
C HIS A 155 -4.36 3.08 -14.78
N SER A 156 -4.95 3.11 -15.98
CA SER A 156 -4.67 2.18 -17.09
C SER A 156 -3.18 1.91 -17.36
N LYS A 157 -2.31 2.92 -17.21
CA LYS A 157 -0.86 2.79 -17.39
C LYS A 157 -0.18 1.89 -16.36
N LEU A 158 -0.84 1.51 -15.27
CA LEU A 158 -0.32 0.63 -14.21
C LEU A 158 -1.02 -0.73 -14.20
N HIS A 159 -2.04 -0.96 -15.03
CA HIS A 159 -2.81 -2.22 -15.02
C HIS A 159 -1.93 -3.45 -15.26
N TYR A 160 -0.86 -3.32 -16.04
CA TYR A 160 0.08 -4.41 -16.27
C TYR A 160 0.81 -4.86 -14.99
N ILE A 161 1.07 -3.96 -14.05
CA ILE A 161 1.70 -4.28 -12.76
C ILE A 161 0.77 -5.15 -11.93
N TRP A 162 -0.52 -4.79 -11.89
CA TRP A 162 -1.54 -5.52 -11.13
C TRP A 162 -1.86 -6.91 -11.73
N LYS A 163 -1.53 -7.15 -12.99
CA LYS A 163 -1.56 -8.52 -13.55
C LYS A 163 -0.43 -9.41 -13.02
N ARG A 164 0.66 -8.82 -12.51
CA ARG A 164 1.83 -9.53 -11.98
C ARG A 164 1.80 -9.61 -10.45
N ILE A 165 1.44 -8.51 -9.79
CA ILE A 165 1.36 -8.41 -8.33
C ILE A 165 -0.10 -8.61 -7.90
N VAL A 166 -0.49 -9.88 -7.77
CA VAL A 166 -1.88 -10.28 -7.48
C VAL A 166 -2.16 -10.33 -5.97
N ASN A 167 -1.13 -10.60 -5.16
CA ASN A 167 -1.21 -10.72 -3.71
C ASN A 167 -1.04 -9.35 -3.05
N VAL A 168 -2.03 -8.47 -3.23
CA VAL A 168 -2.03 -7.13 -2.64
C VAL A 168 -3.33 -6.84 -1.91
N ILE A 169 -3.21 -6.21 -0.72
CA ILE A 169 -4.29 -5.63 0.05
C ILE A 169 -4.12 -4.12 0.08
N PHE A 170 -5.12 -3.42 -0.46
CA PHE A 170 -5.27 -1.98 -0.38
C PHE A 170 -6.11 -1.61 0.84
N LEU A 171 -5.59 -0.71 1.67
CA LEU A 171 -6.23 -0.16 2.84
C LEU A 171 -6.87 1.18 2.50
N LYS A 172 -8.20 1.20 2.45
CA LYS A 172 -8.96 2.43 2.21
C LYS A 172 -9.51 2.96 3.52
N TYR A 173 -9.01 4.13 3.92
CA TYR A 173 -9.48 4.81 5.10
C TYR A 173 -10.87 5.42 4.88
N HIS A 174 -11.79 5.18 5.81
CA HIS A 174 -13.09 5.82 5.85
C HIS A 174 -13.27 6.62 7.14
N LYS A 175 -13.67 7.89 6.97
CA LYS A 175 -14.03 8.78 8.06
C LYS A 175 -15.54 8.91 8.15
N THR A 176 -16.11 8.72 9.33
CA THR A 176 -17.51 9.07 9.58
C THR A 176 -17.61 10.57 9.90
N ILE A 177 -18.47 11.29 9.17
CA ILE A 177 -18.64 12.75 9.30
C ILE A 177 -19.61 13.13 10.44
N LYS A 178 -20.45 12.19 10.89
CA LYS A 178 -21.46 12.42 11.95
C LYS A 178 -21.24 11.51 13.16
N GLY A 179 -21.05 12.12 14.33
CA GLY A 179 -20.95 11.42 15.61
C GLY A 179 -19.55 10.87 15.95
N ASN A 180 -19.37 10.51 17.22
CA ASN A 180 -18.13 10.05 17.86
C ASN A 180 -17.74 8.61 17.42
N VAL A 181 -17.67 8.38 16.10
CA VAL A 181 -17.46 7.06 15.52
C VAL A 181 -16.01 6.93 15.02
N ARG A 182 -15.33 5.91 15.53
CA ARG A 182 -13.94 5.54 15.23
C ARG A 182 -13.71 5.32 13.73
N ALA A 183 -12.47 5.53 13.31
CA ALA A 183 -11.96 5.16 11.99
C ALA A 183 -12.28 3.71 11.63
N TRP A 184 -12.47 3.44 10.34
CA TRP A 184 -12.56 2.08 9.82
C TRP A 184 -11.88 1.98 8.46
N PHE A 185 -11.42 0.78 8.12
CA PHE A 185 -10.68 0.52 6.89
C PHE A 185 -11.41 -0.51 6.04
N ASP A 186 -11.64 -0.16 4.78
CA ASP A 186 -12.06 -1.10 3.76
C ASP A 186 -10.81 -1.78 3.19
N LEU A 187 -10.78 -3.11 3.23
CA LEU A 187 -9.72 -3.90 2.63
C LEU A 187 -10.17 -4.37 1.26
N SER A 188 -9.34 -4.12 0.26
CA SER A 188 -9.63 -4.53 -1.11
C SER A 188 -8.40 -5.10 -1.79
N THR A 189 -8.59 -5.92 -2.82
CA THR A 189 -7.53 -6.57 -3.59
C THR A 189 -7.71 -6.29 -5.08
N VAL A 190 -6.66 -6.55 -5.86
CA VAL A 190 -6.76 -6.72 -7.31
C VAL A 190 -7.79 -7.83 -7.64
N PRO A 191 -8.67 -7.61 -8.63
CA PRO A 191 -9.52 -8.66 -9.16
C PRO A 191 -8.65 -9.63 -9.99
N PHE A 192 -8.47 -10.84 -9.47
CA PHE A 192 -7.86 -11.95 -10.20
C PHE A 192 -8.73 -13.19 -9.94
N PRO A 193 -8.96 -14.06 -10.95
CA PRO A 193 -8.40 -14.07 -12.32
C PRO A 193 -9.10 -13.12 -13.31
N ASN A 194 -10.19 -12.45 -12.92
CA ASN A 194 -10.97 -11.58 -13.82
C ASN A 194 -10.12 -10.45 -14.45
N PRO A 195 -10.02 -10.38 -15.79
CA PRO A 195 -9.17 -9.38 -16.45
C PRO A 195 -9.66 -7.95 -16.24
N ILE A 196 -8.71 -7.03 -16.06
CA ILE A 196 -9.00 -5.59 -15.97
C ILE A 196 -9.43 -5.07 -17.36
N LYS A 197 -10.74 -4.86 -17.55
CA LYS A 197 -11.34 -4.37 -18.81
C LYS A 197 -11.35 -2.84 -18.87
N GLY A 198 -10.18 -2.25 -19.11
CA GLY A 198 -10.00 -0.80 -19.29
C GLY A 198 -10.09 0.05 -18.02
N ILE A 199 -10.93 -0.33 -17.06
CA ILE A 199 -11.05 0.29 -15.73
C ILE A 199 -10.70 -0.76 -14.68
N PHE A 200 -9.87 -0.37 -13.71
CA PHE A 200 -9.54 -1.21 -12.57
C PHE A 200 -10.59 -1.04 -11.48
N ILE A 201 -11.23 -2.15 -11.11
CA ILE A 201 -12.21 -2.22 -10.03
C ILE A 201 -11.67 -3.19 -8.99
N SER A 202 -11.24 -2.68 -7.84
CA SER A 202 -10.76 -3.51 -6.73
C SER A 202 -11.89 -4.36 -6.15
N ARG A 203 -11.60 -5.61 -5.78
CA ARG A 203 -12.53 -6.51 -5.08
C ARG A 203 -12.41 -6.31 -3.57
N ARG A 204 -13.50 -6.01 -2.87
CA ARG A 204 -13.48 -5.94 -1.39
C ARG A 204 -13.23 -7.33 -0.81
N VAL A 205 -12.36 -7.41 0.18
CA VAL A 205 -11.99 -8.63 0.91
C VAL A 205 -12.63 -8.63 2.28
N ASP A 206 -12.38 -7.58 3.07
CA ASP A 206 -12.89 -7.46 4.43
C ASP A 206 -13.03 -5.99 4.83
N ILE A 207 -13.54 -5.76 6.03
CA ILE A 207 -13.70 -4.46 6.67
C ILE A 207 -13.08 -4.56 8.06
N TRP A 208 -12.08 -3.73 8.34
CA TRP A 208 -11.52 -3.62 9.68
C TRP A 208 -12.18 -2.46 10.43
N ARG A 209 -12.73 -2.75 11.61
CA ARG A 209 -13.37 -1.75 12.47
C ARG A 209 -13.28 -2.17 13.93
N ASN A 210 -12.91 -1.24 14.81
CA ASN A 210 -12.83 -1.47 16.25
C ASN A 210 -11.92 -2.65 16.64
N GLY A 211 -10.77 -2.82 15.98
CA GLY A 211 -9.79 -3.87 16.32
C GLY A 211 -10.16 -5.28 15.86
N LYS A 212 -11.09 -5.40 14.90
CA LYS A 212 -11.50 -6.70 14.34
C LYS A 212 -11.84 -6.59 12.86
N PHE A 213 -11.57 -7.68 12.13
CA PHE A 213 -12.10 -7.91 10.80
C PHE A 213 -13.55 -8.38 10.89
N HIS A 214 -14.41 -7.84 10.02
CA HIS A 214 -15.84 -8.11 10.07
C HIS A 214 -16.20 -9.51 9.57
N TYR A 215 -15.60 -9.95 8.47
CA TYR A 215 -15.86 -11.26 7.87
C TYR A 215 -14.85 -12.32 8.31
N GLY A 216 -13.64 -11.91 8.74
CA GLY A 216 -12.59 -12.82 9.18
C GLY A 216 -12.10 -13.75 8.07
N ARG A 217 -12.13 -13.27 6.82
CA ARG A 217 -11.70 -14.06 5.66
C ARG A 217 -10.19 -14.11 5.58
N ASP A 218 -9.66 -15.15 4.96
CA ASP A 218 -8.26 -15.17 4.56
C ASP A 218 -8.01 -14.03 3.55
N LEU A 219 -7.10 -13.13 3.91
CA LEU A 219 -6.81 -11.91 3.17
C LEU A 219 -5.89 -12.18 1.97
N PHE A 220 -5.08 -13.24 2.04
CA PHE A 220 -4.12 -13.61 1.01
C PHE A 220 -4.37 -15.02 0.45
N ALA A 221 -5.63 -15.46 0.49
CA ALA A 221 -6.06 -16.73 -0.11
C ALA A 221 -5.49 -16.89 -1.53
N ASP A 222 -5.04 -18.10 -1.86
CA ASP A 222 -4.46 -18.39 -3.17
C ASP A 222 -5.49 -18.15 -4.28
N LYS A 223 -5.18 -17.18 -5.14
CA LYS A 223 -6.02 -16.79 -6.29
C LYS A 223 -5.58 -17.48 -7.58
N THR A 224 -4.46 -18.22 -7.56
CA THR A 224 -3.83 -18.80 -8.75
C THR A 224 -4.21 -20.25 -9.01
N ALA A 225 -4.84 -20.92 -8.03
CA ALA A 225 -5.27 -22.31 -8.15
C ALA A 225 -6.39 -22.53 -9.18
N ASP A 226 -7.23 -21.53 -9.43
CA ASP A 226 -8.32 -21.60 -10.41
C ASP A 226 -8.43 -20.29 -11.21
N LEU A 227 -8.48 -20.41 -12.53
CA LEU A 227 -8.68 -19.30 -13.46
C LEU A 227 -10.17 -18.98 -13.68
N SER A 228 -11.09 -19.71 -13.05
CA SER A 228 -12.54 -19.47 -13.12
C SER A 228 -13.05 -19.40 -14.57
N ASN A 229 -12.61 -20.34 -15.41
CA ASN A 229 -12.86 -20.41 -16.85
C ASN A 229 -12.30 -19.26 -17.70
N GLU A 230 -11.42 -18.41 -17.15
CA GLU A 230 -10.67 -17.44 -17.93
C GLU A 230 -9.56 -18.14 -18.75
N VAL A 231 -9.31 -17.64 -19.97
CA VAL A 231 -8.32 -18.21 -20.88
C VAL A 231 -6.96 -17.54 -20.66
N LEU A 232 -5.93 -18.34 -20.35
CA LEU A 232 -4.55 -17.86 -20.29
C LEU A 232 -3.91 -17.94 -21.68
N ASN A 233 -3.56 -16.78 -22.24
CA ASN A 233 -2.79 -16.73 -23.49
C ASN A 233 -1.30 -16.98 -23.18
N VAL A 234 -0.78 -18.10 -23.66
CA VAL A 234 0.64 -18.47 -23.53
C VAL A 234 1.38 -18.10 -24.82
N VAL A 235 2.46 -17.33 -24.68
CA VAL A 235 3.35 -17.01 -25.81
C VAL A 235 4.50 -18.00 -25.79
N TYR A 236 4.76 -18.61 -26.94
CA TYR A 236 5.85 -19.55 -27.13
C TYR A 236 6.78 -19.06 -28.24
N TYR A 237 8.04 -19.51 -28.19
CA TYR A 237 9.01 -19.29 -29.25
C TYR A 237 9.35 -20.63 -29.90
N ASP A 238 9.33 -20.69 -31.22
CA ASP A 238 9.64 -21.91 -31.97
C ASP A 238 11.13 -22.25 -31.80
N HIS A 239 11.43 -23.33 -31.07
CA HIS A 239 12.80 -23.79 -30.82
C HIS A 239 12.84 -25.29 -30.51
N VAL A 240 13.65 -26.04 -31.25
CA VAL A 240 13.78 -27.49 -31.09
C VAL A 240 14.73 -27.80 -29.92
N PRO A 241 14.40 -28.77 -29.03
CA PRO A 241 13.24 -29.67 -29.04
C PRO A 241 12.03 -29.19 -28.20
N SER A 242 12.13 -28.03 -27.55
CA SER A 242 11.16 -27.58 -26.55
C SER A 242 9.80 -27.17 -27.10
N VAL A 243 9.76 -26.49 -28.26
CA VAL A 243 8.54 -26.04 -28.94
C VAL A 243 8.73 -26.22 -30.44
N ILE A 244 7.85 -27.00 -31.06
CA ILE A 244 7.89 -27.33 -32.49
C ILE A 244 6.56 -26.93 -33.10
N VAL A 245 6.59 -25.98 -34.04
CA VAL A 245 5.40 -25.59 -34.80
C VAL A 245 5.31 -26.42 -36.09
N ILE A 246 4.44 -27.44 -36.09
CA ILE A 246 4.14 -28.24 -37.27
C ILE A 246 3.05 -27.53 -38.07
N LYS A 247 3.45 -26.86 -39.15
CA LYS A 247 2.52 -26.23 -40.09
C LYS A 247 2.01 -27.28 -41.09
N SER A 248 0.70 -27.47 -41.14
CA SER A 248 0.01 -28.19 -42.22
C SER A 248 -0.86 -27.23 -43.01
N ASN A 249 -1.27 -27.59 -44.24
CA ASN A 249 -2.10 -26.74 -45.11
C ASN A 249 -3.45 -26.33 -44.47
N GLU A 250 -3.91 -27.03 -43.43
CA GLU A 250 -5.21 -26.79 -42.78
C GLU A 250 -5.12 -26.32 -41.32
N SER A 251 -4.00 -26.57 -40.62
CA SER A 251 -3.79 -26.11 -39.23
C SER A 251 -2.33 -26.09 -38.80
N SER A 252 -2.00 -25.20 -37.85
CA SER A 252 -0.72 -25.22 -37.13
C SER A 252 -0.88 -26.01 -35.83
N LYS A 253 -0.20 -27.14 -35.71
CA LYS A 253 -0.07 -27.88 -34.45
C LYS A 253 1.21 -27.45 -33.75
N VAL A 254 1.13 -27.21 -32.45
CA VAL A 254 2.28 -26.88 -31.61
C VAL A 254 2.54 -28.07 -30.69
N GLY A 255 3.77 -28.58 -30.68
CA GLY A 255 4.20 -29.67 -29.83
C GLY A 255 5.56 -29.37 -29.20
N GLY A 256 6.15 -30.35 -28.51
CA GLY A 256 7.44 -30.21 -27.84
C GLY A 256 7.32 -30.27 -26.31
N VAL A 257 8.47 -30.36 -25.65
CA VAL A 257 8.57 -30.61 -24.21
C VAL A 257 7.86 -29.54 -23.38
N GLU A 258 7.98 -28.25 -23.74
CA GLU A 258 7.33 -27.16 -22.99
C GLU A 258 5.80 -27.17 -23.14
N ILE A 259 5.30 -27.65 -24.28
CA ILE A 259 3.85 -27.79 -24.53
C ILE A 259 3.28 -28.95 -23.71
N GLU A 260 4.03 -30.04 -23.56
CA GLU A 260 3.62 -31.18 -22.74
C GLU A 260 3.58 -30.84 -21.25
N VAL A 261 4.52 -30.04 -20.76
CA VAL A 261 4.52 -29.55 -19.37
C VAL A 261 3.36 -28.57 -19.09
N SER A 262 2.83 -27.93 -20.14
CA SER A 262 1.75 -26.95 -20.04
C SER A 262 0.34 -27.54 -20.18
N LYS A 263 0.21 -28.85 -20.44
CA LYS A 263 -1.06 -29.58 -20.47
C LYS A 263 -1.48 -30.04 -19.08
#